data_AF-A0A9P9XUB3-F1
#
_entry.id   AF-A0A9P9XUB3-F1
#
_cell.length_a   1.000
_cell.length_b   1.000
_cell.length_c   1.000
_cell.angle_alpha   90.00
_cell.angle_beta   90.00
_cell.angle_gamma   90.00
#
_symmetry.space_group_name_H-M   'P 1'
#
loop_
_entity.id
_entity.type
_entity.pdbx_description
1 polymer ?
#
loop_
_entity_poly.entity_id
_entity_poly.type
_entity_poly.pdbx_seq_one_letter_code
_entity_poly.pdbx_strand_id
1 'polypeptide(L)'
;MFQKRLLRLLFLVVSTVAPGGWVRDDTERLYGEHDDVESNIAGLKQGDPLPEHDDMDAHDRPEWAFDYSCTYLLHAFSLSKPRDGVKHNRITPKYVLEKRSNFGRAVYPIAKELYDKGIITIDETL
;
A
#
# COMPACT_ATOMS: atom_id res chain seq x y z
N MET A 1 10.00 -26.34 41.07
CA MET A 1 8.93 -25.55 40.44
C MET A 1 9.36 -25.25 39.00
N PHE A 2 8.79 -25.95 38.00
CA PHE A 2 9.19 -25.80 36.59
C PHE A 2 8.36 -24.67 35.95
N GLN A 3 9.02 -23.58 35.52
CA GLN A 3 8.38 -22.60 34.66
C GLN A 3 8.19 -23.21 33.26
N LYS A 4 6.94 -23.49 32.89
CA LYS A 4 6.58 -23.79 31.51
C LYS A 4 6.74 -22.51 30.69
N ARG A 5 7.80 -22.43 29.88
CA ARG A 5 7.91 -21.40 28.83
C ARG A 5 6.76 -21.61 27.86
N LEU A 6 5.95 -20.58 27.67
CA LEU A 6 4.87 -20.57 26.69
C LEU A 6 5.53 -20.57 25.29
N LEU A 7 5.52 -21.71 24.60
CA LEU A 7 5.92 -21.78 23.21
C LEU A 7 4.78 -21.19 22.38
N ARG A 8 4.99 -20.02 21.77
CA ARG A 8 4.05 -19.45 20.80
C ARG A 8 4.55 -19.83 19.41
N LEU A 9 3.78 -20.65 18.71
CA LEU A 9 4.07 -21.10 17.35
C LEU A 9 3.15 -20.35 16.38
N LEU A 10 3.74 -19.60 15.45
CA LEU A 10 3.02 -18.88 14.40
C LEU A 10 3.09 -19.71 13.11
N PHE A 11 1.95 -20.17 12.62
CA PHE A 11 1.85 -20.78 11.28
C PHE A 11 1.53 -19.67 10.27
N LEU A 12 2.53 -19.29 9.47
CA LEU A 12 2.37 -18.36 8.36
C LEU A 12 2.23 -19.14 7.05
N VAL A 13 1.21 -18.83 6.26
CA VAL A 13 1.13 -19.30 4.86
C VAL A 13 2.02 -18.39 4.02
N VAL A 14 2.72 -18.90 3.00
CA VAL A 14 3.59 -18.07 2.13
C VAL A 14 2.85 -16.84 1.57
N SER A 15 1.56 -16.95 1.25
CA SER A 15 0.71 -15.84 0.83
C SER A 15 0.50 -14.74 1.89
N THR A 16 0.72 -15.04 3.17
CA THR A 16 0.65 -14.06 4.28
C THR A 16 1.98 -13.33 4.48
N VAL A 17 3.09 -13.88 4.00
CA VAL A 17 4.43 -13.27 4.13
C VAL A 17 4.72 -12.33 2.97
N ALA A 18 4.26 -12.64 1.75
CA ALA A 18 4.38 -11.73 0.61
C ALA A 18 3.33 -12.11 -0.43
N PRO A 19 2.09 -11.58 -0.34
CA PRO A 19 1.08 -11.81 -1.36
C PRO A 19 1.52 -11.11 -2.65
N GLY A 20 2.11 -11.90 -3.55
CA GLY A 20 2.63 -11.48 -4.84
C GLY A 20 3.81 -12.35 -5.26
N GLY A 21 3.93 -12.62 -6.55
CA GLY A 21 5.08 -13.29 -7.14
C GLY A 21 6.06 -12.31 -7.79
N TRP A 22 7.02 -12.88 -8.53
CA TRP A 22 8.12 -12.13 -9.16
C TRP A 22 7.86 -11.79 -10.63
N VAL A 23 6.64 -12.05 -11.12
CA VAL A 23 6.30 -11.92 -12.54
C VAL A 23 5.71 -10.55 -12.84
N ARG A 24 5.62 -10.24 -14.15
CA ARG A 24 5.11 -8.96 -14.63
C ARG A 24 3.69 -8.69 -14.12
N ASP A 25 2.80 -9.66 -14.22
CA ASP A 25 1.40 -9.49 -13.84
C ASP A 25 1.24 -9.16 -12.35
N ASP A 26 2.11 -9.70 -11.48
CA ASP A 26 2.15 -9.33 -10.05
C ASP A 26 2.67 -7.90 -9.83
N THR A 27 3.63 -7.47 -10.64
CA THR A 27 4.17 -6.11 -10.62
C THR A 27 3.10 -5.10 -11.07
N GLU A 28 2.41 -5.40 -12.18
CA GLU A 28 1.30 -4.60 -12.70
C GLU A 28 0.16 -4.52 -11.68
N ARG A 29 -0.21 -5.65 -11.08
CA ARG A 29 -1.22 -5.68 -10.00
C ARG A 29 -0.81 -4.82 -8.82
N LEU A 30 0.45 -4.85 -8.41
CA LEU A 30 0.93 -4.11 -7.24
C LEU A 30 0.99 -2.60 -7.50
N TYR A 31 1.56 -2.18 -8.63
CA TYR A 31 1.85 -0.76 -8.88
C TYR A 31 0.88 -0.05 -9.83
N GLY A 32 0.07 -0.79 -10.60
CA GLY A 32 -0.85 -0.22 -11.57
C GLY A 32 -1.77 0.81 -10.95
N GLU A 33 -1.85 1.98 -11.59
CA GLU A 33 -2.76 3.05 -11.19
C GLU A 33 -4.14 2.80 -11.81
N HIS A 34 -5.17 2.87 -10.97
CA HIS A 34 -6.56 2.73 -11.35
C HIS A 34 -7.18 4.11 -11.53
N ASP A 35 -7.25 4.56 -12.79
CA ASP A 35 -7.75 5.90 -13.09
C ASP A 35 -9.27 6.05 -12.88
N ASP A 36 -9.97 4.92 -12.78
CA ASP A 36 -11.41 4.78 -12.56
C ASP A 36 -11.88 5.11 -11.14
N VAL A 37 -10.95 5.23 -10.18
CA VAL A 37 -11.25 5.66 -8.81
C VAL A 37 -10.79 7.10 -8.55
N GLU A 38 -11.58 7.81 -7.76
CA GLU A 38 -11.22 9.15 -7.28
C GLU A 38 -9.98 9.08 -6.39
N SER A 39 -9.13 10.11 -6.50
CA SER A 39 -7.97 10.24 -5.63
C SER A 39 -8.39 10.48 -4.19
N ASN A 40 -7.78 9.77 -3.25
CA ASN A 40 -8.00 9.96 -1.82
C ASN A 40 -7.57 11.36 -1.31
N ILE A 41 -6.80 12.11 -2.11
CA ILE A 41 -6.40 13.48 -1.82
C ILE A 41 -7.06 14.52 -2.74
N ALA A 42 -8.11 14.14 -3.47
CA ALA A 42 -8.84 15.06 -4.34
C ALA A 42 -9.38 16.25 -3.54
N GLY A 43 -9.00 17.46 -3.95
CA GLY A 43 -9.44 18.71 -3.30
C GLY A 43 -8.74 19.05 -1.97
N LEU A 44 -7.84 18.20 -1.47
CA LEU A 44 -7.05 18.48 -0.28
C LEU A 44 -5.84 19.35 -0.59
N LYS A 45 -5.42 20.15 0.38
CA LYS A 45 -4.21 20.96 0.35
C LYS A 45 -3.24 20.50 1.44
N GLN A 46 -1.97 20.87 1.29
CA GLN A 46 -0.98 20.62 2.32
C GLN A 46 -1.44 21.20 3.67
N GLY A 47 -1.41 20.37 4.71
CA GLY A 47 -1.87 20.70 6.06
C GLY A 47 -3.32 20.28 6.34
N ASP A 48 -4.12 19.96 5.32
CA ASP A 48 -5.44 19.38 5.54
C ASP A 48 -5.30 17.95 6.10
N PRO A 49 -6.23 17.50 6.96
CA PRO A 49 -6.20 16.15 7.49
C PRO A 49 -6.46 15.13 6.37
N LEU A 50 -5.63 14.09 6.33
CA LEU A 50 -5.81 12.98 5.39
C LEU A 50 -6.95 12.05 5.86
N PRO A 51 -7.76 11.48 4.94
CA PRO A 51 -8.79 10.52 5.28
C PRO A 51 -8.24 9.33 6.06
N GLU A 52 -9.05 8.76 6.95
CA GLU A 52 -8.66 7.57 7.69
C GLU A 52 -8.53 6.35 6.77
N HIS A 53 -7.66 5.42 7.16
CA HIS A 53 -7.51 4.15 6.48
C HIS A 53 -8.49 3.13 7.07
N ASP A 54 -9.69 3.03 6.49
CA ASP A 54 -10.63 1.96 6.81
C ASP A 54 -10.81 1.01 5.62
N ASP A 55 -9.74 0.30 5.27
CA ASP A 55 -9.83 -0.78 4.30
C ASP A 55 -10.41 -2.06 4.94
N MET A 56 -10.91 -2.03 6.19
CA MET A 56 -11.54 -3.18 6.86
C MET A 56 -13.00 -3.36 6.43
N ASP A 57 -13.64 -2.32 5.88
CA ASP A 57 -14.94 -2.46 5.24
C ASP A 57 -14.76 -2.98 3.80
N ALA A 58 -15.03 -4.28 3.63
CA ALA A 58 -14.95 -4.94 2.34
C ALA A 58 -15.94 -4.36 1.30
N HIS A 59 -16.96 -3.61 1.73
CA HIS A 59 -17.99 -3.05 0.84
C HIS A 59 -17.50 -1.85 0.02
N ASP A 60 -16.54 -1.07 0.55
CA ASP A 60 -16.02 0.14 -0.11
C ASP A 60 -14.72 -0.10 -0.88
N ARG A 61 -14.24 -1.35 -0.93
CA ARG A 61 -13.02 -1.73 -1.64
C ARG A 61 -13.30 -1.98 -3.13
N PRO A 62 -12.59 -1.32 -4.06
CA PRO A 62 -12.70 -1.64 -5.49
C PRO A 62 -12.38 -3.11 -5.78
N GLU A 63 -13.02 -3.70 -6.78
CA GLU A 63 -12.87 -5.13 -7.12
C GLU A 63 -11.42 -5.55 -7.41
N TRP A 64 -10.61 -4.64 -7.97
CA TRP A 64 -9.20 -4.87 -8.27
C TRP A 64 -8.28 -4.82 -7.03
N ALA A 65 -8.74 -4.20 -5.95
CA ALA A 65 -7.92 -3.93 -4.79
C ALA A 65 -7.76 -5.19 -3.93
N PHE A 66 -6.51 -5.51 -3.63
CA PHE A 66 -6.14 -6.67 -2.86
C PHE A 66 -6.11 -6.36 -1.36
N ASP A 67 -6.55 -7.32 -0.56
CA ASP A 67 -6.53 -7.21 0.89
C ASP A 67 -5.15 -7.53 1.46
N TYR A 68 -4.41 -6.50 1.85
CA TYR A 68 -3.12 -6.66 2.52
C TYR A 68 -3.23 -6.69 4.06
N SER A 69 -4.43 -6.63 4.65
CA SER A 69 -4.59 -6.59 6.12
C SER A 69 -4.00 -7.81 6.84
N CYS A 70 -3.96 -8.96 6.15
CA CYS A 70 -3.39 -10.20 6.69
C CYS A 70 -1.89 -10.39 6.36
N THR A 71 -1.22 -9.40 5.75
CA THR A 71 0.21 -9.51 5.43
C THR A 71 1.10 -8.81 6.45
N TYR A 72 2.21 -9.45 6.78
CA TYR A 72 3.23 -8.88 7.66
C TYR A 72 4.43 -8.30 6.91
N LEU A 73 4.54 -8.57 5.59
CA LEU A 73 5.63 -8.07 4.76
C LEU A 73 5.10 -7.78 3.36
N LEU A 74 5.34 -6.55 2.90
CA LEU A 74 5.06 -6.14 1.53
C LEU A 74 6.34 -6.23 0.71
N HIS A 75 6.42 -7.21 -0.19
CA HIS A 75 7.58 -7.38 -1.04
C HIS A 75 7.42 -6.54 -2.33
N ALA A 76 8.04 -5.36 -2.35
CA ALA A 76 7.95 -4.42 -3.46
C ALA A 76 9.24 -4.43 -4.31
N PHE A 77 9.25 -5.21 -5.39
CA PHE A 77 10.33 -5.19 -6.39
C PHE A 77 9.83 -4.58 -7.69
N SER A 78 10.75 -4.12 -8.53
CA SER A 78 10.48 -3.78 -9.93
C SER A 78 11.41 -4.62 -10.77
N LEU A 79 10.89 -5.31 -11.79
CA LEU A 79 11.75 -5.77 -12.87
C LEU A 79 12.38 -4.51 -13.48
N SER A 80 13.66 -4.57 -13.84
CA SER A 80 14.51 -3.45 -14.30
C SER A 80 14.09 -2.80 -15.64
N LYS A 81 12.82 -2.92 -16.01
CA LYS A 81 12.13 -2.27 -17.12
C LYS A 81 11.19 -1.19 -16.55
N PRO A 82 10.72 -0.21 -17.35
CA PRO A 82 9.59 0.61 -16.92
C PRO A 82 8.47 -0.31 -16.40
N ARG A 83 7.96 -0.02 -15.19
CA ARG A 83 6.80 -0.72 -14.64
C ARG A 83 5.64 -0.45 -15.57
N ASP A 84 5.25 -1.45 -16.34
CA ASP A 84 4.06 -1.38 -17.16
C ASP A 84 2.88 -0.95 -16.25
N GLY A 85 2.18 0.11 -16.63
CA GLY A 85 1.03 0.66 -15.86
C GLY A 85 1.33 1.70 -14.78
N VAL A 86 2.60 2.08 -14.53
CA VAL A 86 2.92 3.25 -13.67
C VAL A 86 3.25 4.43 -14.57
N LYS A 87 2.41 5.49 -14.56
CA LYS A 87 2.55 6.61 -15.52
C LYS A 87 3.93 7.28 -15.47
N HIS A 88 4.62 7.20 -14.33
CA HIS A 88 5.89 7.90 -14.10
C HIS A 88 7.04 6.99 -13.65
N ASN A 89 6.82 5.67 -13.61
CA ASN A 89 7.77 4.65 -13.10
C ASN A 89 8.42 4.98 -11.73
N ARG A 90 7.80 5.88 -10.96
CA ARG A 90 8.30 6.42 -9.70
C ARG A 90 7.23 6.29 -8.63
N ILE A 91 7.67 5.88 -7.45
CA ILE A 91 6.85 5.90 -6.24
C ILE A 91 7.18 7.20 -5.53
N THR A 92 6.19 8.07 -5.37
CA THR A 92 6.30 9.34 -4.65
C THR A 92 5.32 9.36 -3.48
N PRO A 93 5.50 10.26 -2.48
CA PRO A 93 4.48 10.49 -1.45
C PRO A 93 3.09 10.71 -2.04
N LYS A 94 2.98 11.59 -3.05
CA LYS A 94 1.73 11.84 -3.77
C LYS A 94 1.09 10.55 -4.29
N TYR A 95 1.86 9.73 -5.02
CA TYR A 95 1.38 8.46 -5.56
C TYR A 95 0.80 7.52 -4.49
N VAL A 96 1.43 7.45 -3.31
CA VAL A 96 0.94 6.63 -2.20
C VAL A 96 -0.34 7.23 -1.60
N LEU A 97 -0.35 8.54 -1.38
CA LEU A 97 -1.46 9.26 -0.74
C LEU A 97 -2.74 9.28 -1.59
N GLU A 98 -2.63 9.18 -2.91
CA GLU A 98 -3.78 9.09 -3.83
C GLU A 98 -4.58 7.78 -3.66
N LYS A 99 -4.02 6.72 -3.06
CA LYS A 99 -4.65 5.38 -2.87
C LYS A 99 -5.19 4.72 -4.16
N ARG A 100 -4.60 5.02 -5.32
CA ARG A 100 -5.06 4.52 -6.64
C ARG A 100 -4.35 3.23 -7.10
N SER A 101 -3.49 2.65 -6.29
CA SER A 101 -2.83 1.36 -6.56
C SER A 101 -2.83 0.46 -5.33
N ASN A 102 -2.58 -0.83 -5.52
CA ASN A 102 -2.44 -1.78 -4.42
C ASN A 102 -1.27 -1.42 -3.49
N PHE A 103 -0.15 -0.99 -4.06
CA PHE A 103 0.98 -0.47 -3.30
C PHE A 103 0.60 0.78 -2.50
N GLY A 104 -0.09 1.74 -3.14
CA GLY A 104 -0.53 2.96 -2.48
C GLY A 104 -1.44 2.65 -1.29
N ARG A 105 -2.44 1.78 -1.47
CA ARG A 105 -3.34 1.34 -0.40
C ARG A 105 -2.62 0.65 0.74
N ALA A 106 -1.71 -0.28 0.43
CA ALA A 106 -0.97 -1.03 1.45
C ALA A 106 -0.02 -0.15 2.27
N VAL A 107 0.59 0.87 1.66
CA VAL A 107 1.58 1.75 2.31
C VAL A 107 0.93 3.00 2.94
N TYR A 108 -0.29 3.34 2.54
CA TYR A 108 -1.01 4.53 2.98
C TYR A 108 -1.02 4.75 4.50
N PRO A 109 -1.25 3.75 5.39
CA PRO A 109 -1.25 3.98 6.83
C PRO A 109 0.05 4.62 7.35
N ILE A 110 1.19 4.15 6.83
CA ILE A 110 2.50 4.68 7.19
C ILE A 110 2.74 6.05 6.54
N ALA A 111 2.36 6.22 5.27
CA ALA A 111 2.49 7.52 4.60
C ALA A 111 1.65 8.60 5.29
N LYS A 112 0.43 8.28 5.73
CA LYS A 112 -0.42 9.16 6.52
C LYS A 112 0.26 9.57 7.81
N GLU A 113 0.83 8.62 8.57
CA GLU A 113 1.57 8.93 9.80
C GLU A 113 2.77 9.87 9.54
N LEU A 114 3.50 9.66 8.44
CA LEU A 114 4.61 10.52 8.04
C LEU A 114 4.13 11.93 7.64
N TYR A 115 3.00 12.03 6.95
CA TYR A 115 2.38 13.30 6.59
C TYR A 115 1.89 14.05 7.83
N ASP A 116 1.21 13.35 8.76
CA ASP A 116 0.71 13.91 10.01
C ASP A 116 1.86 14.44 10.89
N LYS A 117 3.06 13.87 10.74
CA LYS A 117 4.31 14.34 11.38
C LYS A 117 5.04 15.44 10.60
N GLY A 118 4.55 15.83 9.42
CA GLY A 118 5.18 16.83 8.55
C GLY A 118 6.48 16.36 7.88
N ILE A 119 6.71 15.04 7.78
CA ILE A 119 7.92 14.45 7.18
C ILE A 119 7.82 14.43 5.65
N ILE A 120 6.62 14.23 5.10
CA ILE A 120 6.34 14.23 3.66
C ILE A 120 5.23 15.22 3.32
N THR A 121 5.13 15.62 2.04
CA THR A 121 4.10 16.56 1.57
C THR A 121 3.17 15.94 0.51
N ILE A 122 1.97 16.50 0.38
CA ILE A 122 0.90 15.99 -0.51
C ILE A 122 1.24 16.13 -2.00
N ASP A 123 2.02 17.15 -2.34
CA ASP A 123 2.44 17.46 -3.71
C ASP A 123 3.88 17.03 -4.01
N GLU A 124 4.49 16.24 -3.13
CA GLU A 124 5.88 15.82 -3.32
C GLU A 124 6.02 14.92 -4.55
N THR A 125 6.64 15.48 -5.58
CA THR A 125 7.05 14.79 -6.80
C THR A 125 8.57 14.89 -6.90
N LEU A 126 9.28 13.81 -6.58
CA LEU A 126 10.76 13.73 -6.67
C LEU A 126 11.27 13.92 -8.10
#